data_AF-R1FEU0-F1
#
_entry.id   AF-R1FEU0-F1
#
_cell.length_a   1.000
_cell.length_b   1.000
_cell.length_c   1.000
_cell.angle_alpha   90.00
_cell.angle_beta   90.00
_cell.angle_gamma   90.00
#
_symmetry.space_group_name_H-M   'P 1'
#
loop_
_entity.id
_entity.type
_entity.pdbx_description
1 polymer ?
#
loop_
_entity_poly.entity_id
_entity_poly.type
_entity_poly.pdbx_seq_one_letter_code
_entity_poly.pdbx_strand_id
1 'polypeptide(L)'
;MRVLPTIKVYALTTISTLILLRHGQSIWNGENPRFTGWCDVPLTVKGRVEAVGAGQLRSRGFRAANVDVAFTSELQRAHETCELALASMAGHRQDTWSPERIRRDARLNERHYGAVQGYRKDDAGLLAAHGEESIRGWRRSMHGKPPPLDADHPEWRPPPAPTGESLADCQRRVLECFRESISPTLFEEA
;
A
#
# COMPACT_ATOMS: atom_id res chain seq x y z
N MET A 1 -9.01 63.48 2.04
CA MET A 1 -8.33 62.26 1.53
C MET A 1 -8.44 61.17 2.58
N ARG A 2 -9.23 60.11 2.33
CA ARG A 2 -9.29 58.92 3.20
C ARG A 2 -8.33 57.88 2.62
N VAL A 3 -7.32 57.51 3.40
CA VAL A 3 -6.40 56.42 3.05
C VAL A 3 -7.11 55.12 3.42
N LEU A 4 -7.39 54.26 2.44
CA LEU A 4 -7.91 52.92 2.69
C LEU A 4 -6.79 52.03 3.23
N PRO A 5 -7.05 51.15 4.22
CA PRO A 5 -6.03 50.25 4.74
C PRO A 5 -5.63 49.23 3.67
N THR A 6 -4.33 49.01 3.55
CA THR A 6 -3.73 47.98 2.70
C THR A 6 -4.19 46.61 3.19
N ILE A 7 -5.00 45.91 2.40
CA ILE A 7 -5.34 44.52 2.64
C ILE A 7 -4.06 43.70 2.44
N LYS A 8 -3.47 43.21 3.53
CA LYS A 8 -2.47 42.15 3.46
C LYS A 8 -3.18 40.87 3.01
N VAL A 9 -3.04 40.54 1.74
CA VAL A 9 -3.37 39.21 1.23
C VAL A 9 -2.33 38.27 1.83
N TYR A 10 -2.71 37.47 2.81
CA TYR A 10 -1.87 36.37 3.29
C TYR A 10 -1.77 35.35 2.15
N ALA A 11 -0.55 34.99 1.75
CA ALA A 11 -0.32 33.91 0.80
C ALA A 11 -1.11 32.68 1.27
N LEU A 12 -1.93 32.13 0.38
CA LEU A 12 -2.71 30.93 0.64
C LEU A 12 -1.73 29.84 1.09
N THR A 13 -1.90 29.33 2.31
CA THR A 13 -1.19 28.11 2.73
C THR A 13 -1.50 27.03 1.70
N THR A 14 -0.48 26.53 1.01
CA THR A 14 -0.60 25.43 0.08
C THR A 14 -1.04 24.19 0.87
N ILE A 15 -2.26 23.71 0.62
CA ILE A 15 -2.80 22.51 1.28
C ILE A 15 -2.49 21.32 0.38
N SER A 16 -1.73 20.38 0.92
CA SER A 16 -1.44 19.11 0.25
C SER A 16 -2.44 18.04 0.66
N THR A 17 -2.80 17.18 -0.28
CA THR A 17 -3.76 16.10 -0.05
C THR A 17 -3.05 14.75 -0.16
N LEU A 18 -2.99 14.00 0.95
CA LEU A 18 -2.53 12.62 0.95
C LEU A 18 -3.72 11.67 0.74
N ILE A 19 -3.60 10.79 -0.24
CA ILE A 19 -4.62 9.80 -0.58
C ILE A 19 -4.05 8.41 -0.26
N LEU A 20 -4.74 7.67 0.60
CA LEU A 20 -4.38 6.28 0.91
C LEU A 20 -5.39 5.35 0.25
N LEU A 21 -4.90 4.44 -0.59
CA LEU A 21 -5.71 3.43 -1.27
C LEU A 21 -5.16 2.04 -1.00
N ARG A 22 -6.03 1.15 -0.50
CA ARG A 22 -5.71 -0.27 -0.40
C ARG A 22 -6.04 -0.97 -1.72
N HIS A 23 -5.21 -1.94 -2.10
CA HIS A 23 -5.45 -2.76 -3.28
C HIS A 23 -6.81 -3.49 -3.24
N GLY A 24 -7.37 -3.80 -4.41
CA GLY A 24 -8.59 -4.60 -4.53
C GLY A 24 -8.42 -6.07 -4.16
N GLN A 25 -9.48 -6.85 -4.30
CA GLN A 25 -9.44 -8.30 -4.07
C GLN A 25 -8.36 -8.99 -4.94
N SER A 26 -7.55 -9.84 -4.32
CA SER A 26 -6.56 -10.71 -4.96
C SER A 26 -6.99 -12.17 -4.87
N ILE A 27 -6.38 -13.03 -5.67
CA ILE A 27 -6.73 -14.46 -5.70
C ILE A 27 -6.59 -15.18 -4.34
N TRP A 28 -5.82 -14.62 -3.39
CA TRP A 28 -5.57 -15.23 -2.07
C TRP A 28 -6.25 -14.50 -0.90
N ASN A 29 -6.92 -13.37 -1.13
CA ASN A 29 -7.70 -12.68 -0.09
C ASN A 29 -9.22 -12.83 -0.26
N GLY A 30 -9.67 -13.38 -1.40
CA GLY A 30 -11.06 -13.73 -1.67
C GLY A 30 -11.46 -15.08 -1.08
N GLU A 31 -11.99 -15.96 -1.91
CA GLU A 31 -12.59 -17.25 -1.51
C GLU A 31 -11.58 -18.28 -0.99
N ASN A 32 -10.29 -18.06 -1.19
CA ASN A 32 -9.21 -18.93 -0.71
C ASN A 32 -8.25 -18.17 0.20
N PRO A 33 -8.65 -17.86 1.46
CA PRO A 33 -7.89 -16.97 2.32
C PRO A 33 -6.57 -17.61 2.76
N ARG A 34 -5.48 -17.21 2.10
CA ARG A 34 -4.12 -17.63 2.40
C ARG A 34 -3.32 -16.50 3.08
N PHE A 35 -2.23 -16.86 3.72
CA PHE A 35 -1.21 -15.90 4.13
C PHE A 35 -0.43 -15.45 2.89
N THR A 36 -0.74 -14.26 2.38
CA THR A 36 -0.11 -13.77 1.14
C THR A 36 1.26 -13.18 1.37
N GLY A 37 1.37 -12.17 2.23
CA GLY A 37 2.62 -11.47 2.49
C GLY A 37 3.24 -10.97 1.19
N TRP A 38 4.50 -11.33 0.95
CA TRP A 38 5.24 -10.89 -0.23
C TRP A 38 5.06 -11.78 -1.46
N CYS A 39 4.26 -12.85 -1.37
CA CYS A 39 3.89 -13.63 -2.56
C CYS A 39 3.16 -12.74 -3.57
N ASP A 40 3.66 -12.72 -4.80
CA ASP A 40 3.22 -11.77 -5.81
C ASP A 40 2.01 -12.28 -6.58
N VAL A 41 0.84 -12.20 -5.96
CA VAL A 41 -0.42 -12.72 -6.52
C VAL A 41 -1.25 -11.64 -7.22
N PRO A 42 -1.95 -11.97 -8.33
CA PRO A 42 -2.72 -11.00 -9.09
C PRO A 42 -4.05 -10.62 -8.43
N LEU A 43 -4.63 -9.50 -8.88
CA LEU A 43 -6.01 -9.15 -8.58
C LEU A 43 -6.98 -10.15 -9.22
N THR A 44 -8.15 -10.33 -8.59
CA THR A 44 -9.31 -10.97 -9.25
C THR A 44 -9.98 -9.98 -10.20
N VAL A 45 -10.93 -10.46 -11.01
CA VAL A 45 -11.81 -9.57 -11.81
C VAL A 45 -12.51 -8.57 -10.89
N LYS A 46 -13.04 -9.03 -9.75
CA LYS A 46 -13.65 -8.17 -8.74
C LYS A 46 -12.68 -7.11 -8.23
N GLY A 47 -11.43 -7.48 -7.93
CA GLY A 47 -10.41 -6.53 -7.47
C GLY A 47 -10.09 -5.43 -8.48
N ARG A 48 -10.09 -5.75 -9.78
CA ARG A 48 -9.94 -4.75 -10.85
C ARG A 48 -11.12 -3.79 -10.91
N VAL A 49 -12.35 -4.30 -10.74
CA VAL A 49 -13.56 -3.46 -10.68
C VAL A 49 -13.53 -2.54 -9.45
N GLU A 50 -13.06 -3.02 -8.29
CA GLU A 50 -12.87 -2.20 -7.10
C GLU A 50 -11.84 -1.07 -7.33
N ALA A 51 -10.73 -1.36 -8.02
CA ALA A 51 -9.69 -0.39 -8.37
C ALA A 51 -10.23 0.73 -9.29
N VAL A 52 -10.93 0.36 -10.36
CA VAL A 52 -11.59 1.31 -11.26
C VAL A 52 -12.59 2.17 -10.50
N GLY A 53 -13.41 1.55 -9.65
CA GLY A 53 -14.39 2.25 -8.81
C GLY A 53 -13.75 3.28 -7.87
N ALA A 54 -12.56 2.98 -7.32
CA ALA A 54 -11.82 3.92 -6.48
C ALA A 54 -11.42 5.20 -7.24
N GLY A 55 -10.98 5.08 -8.49
CA GLY A 55 -10.66 6.24 -9.35
C GLY A 55 -11.87 7.12 -9.66
N GLN A 56 -13.05 6.52 -9.73
CA GLN A 56 -14.31 7.21 -10.07
C GLN A 56 -14.96 7.96 -8.89
N LEU A 57 -14.38 7.86 -7.68
CA LEU A 57 -14.91 8.49 -6.46
C LEU A 57 -14.90 10.03 -6.47
N ARG A 58 -14.32 10.70 -7.49
CA ARG A 58 -14.48 12.16 -7.71
C ARG A 58 -15.94 12.60 -7.67
N SER A 59 -16.83 11.79 -8.23
CA SER A 59 -18.29 12.00 -8.21
C SER A 59 -18.91 12.02 -6.80
N ARG A 60 -18.18 11.53 -5.78
CA ARG A 60 -18.64 11.38 -4.39
C ARG A 60 -18.01 12.38 -3.42
N GLY A 61 -17.45 13.49 -3.94
CA GLY A 61 -16.90 14.57 -3.12
C GLY A 61 -15.39 14.47 -2.86
N PHE A 62 -14.69 13.58 -3.57
CA PHE A 62 -13.24 13.53 -3.55
C PHE A 62 -12.65 14.74 -4.28
N ARG A 63 -12.02 15.64 -3.51
CA ARG A 63 -11.66 17.00 -3.96
C ARG A 63 -10.38 17.08 -4.80
N ALA A 64 -9.51 16.07 -4.76
CA ALA A 64 -8.26 16.10 -5.50
C ALA A 64 -8.54 16.03 -7.01
N ALA A 65 -8.23 17.12 -7.71
CA ALA A 65 -8.48 17.22 -9.14
C ALA A 65 -7.46 16.44 -9.96
N ASN A 66 -6.23 16.32 -9.46
CA ASN A 66 -5.13 15.58 -10.04
C ASN A 66 -4.36 14.86 -8.94
N VAL A 67 -3.64 13.81 -9.32
CA VAL A 67 -2.60 13.18 -8.51
C VAL A 67 -1.27 13.55 -9.14
N ASP A 68 -0.42 14.25 -8.41
CA ASP A 68 0.86 14.73 -8.91
C ASP A 68 1.91 13.63 -8.96
N VAL A 69 1.92 12.78 -7.93
CA VAL A 69 2.77 11.60 -7.76
C VAL A 69 2.00 10.49 -7.04
N ALA A 70 2.27 9.24 -7.40
CA ALA A 70 1.75 8.06 -6.72
C ALA A 70 2.90 7.17 -6.22
N PHE A 71 2.67 6.51 -5.09
CA PHE A 71 3.58 5.53 -4.50
C PHE A 71 2.87 4.20 -4.35
N THR A 72 3.57 3.11 -4.64
CA THR A 72 3.04 1.75 -4.51
C THR A 72 4.10 0.79 -3.98
N SER A 73 3.65 -0.33 -3.42
CA SER A 73 4.51 -1.49 -3.20
C SER A 73 5.03 -2.05 -4.52
N GLU A 74 6.01 -2.96 -4.46
CA GLU A 74 6.50 -3.72 -5.63
C GLU A 74 5.56 -4.85 -6.05
N LEU A 75 4.56 -5.17 -5.22
CA LEU A 75 3.62 -6.27 -5.46
C LEU A 75 2.58 -5.88 -6.52
N GLN A 76 2.38 -6.76 -7.51
CA GLN A 76 1.57 -6.51 -8.70
C GLN A 76 0.15 -6.05 -8.37
N ARG A 77 -0.46 -6.61 -7.32
CA ARG A 77 -1.83 -6.27 -6.91
C ARG A 77 -2.01 -4.81 -6.50
N ALA A 78 -1.02 -4.21 -5.85
CA ALA A 78 -1.07 -2.80 -5.46
C ALA A 78 -0.76 -1.90 -6.65
N HIS A 79 0.23 -2.29 -7.45
CA HIS A 79 0.60 -1.55 -8.65
C HIS A 79 -0.55 -1.48 -9.66
N GLU A 80 -1.14 -2.63 -10.00
CA GLU A 80 -2.29 -2.73 -10.90
C GLU A 80 -3.51 -1.97 -10.35
N THR A 81 -3.74 -1.99 -9.03
CA THR A 81 -4.80 -1.18 -8.42
C THR A 81 -4.55 0.32 -8.63
N CYS A 82 -3.30 0.76 -8.43
CA CYS A 82 -2.91 2.15 -8.61
C CYS A 82 -3.13 2.60 -10.06
N GLU A 83 -2.63 1.84 -11.04
CA GLU A 83 -2.77 2.15 -12.46
C GLU A 83 -4.25 2.25 -12.88
N LEU A 84 -5.07 1.26 -12.50
CA LEU A 84 -6.50 1.24 -12.83
C LEU A 84 -7.27 2.40 -12.19
N ALA A 85 -6.96 2.73 -10.93
CA ALA A 85 -7.58 3.85 -10.25
C ALA A 85 -7.24 5.17 -10.95
N LEU A 86 -5.95 5.42 -11.21
CA LEU A 86 -5.47 6.65 -11.86
C LEU A 86 -6.03 6.80 -13.28
N ALA A 87 -6.04 5.73 -14.07
CA ALA A 87 -6.64 5.72 -15.41
C ALA A 87 -8.13 6.03 -15.38
N SER A 88 -8.83 5.66 -14.30
CA SER A 88 -10.28 5.86 -14.16
C SER A 88 -10.67 7.20 -13.52
N MET A 89 -9.70 8.03 -13.14
CA MET A 89 -9.97 9.37 -12.60
C MET A 89 -10.38 10.34 -13.70
N ALA A 90 -11.65 10.75 -13.69
CA ALA A 90 -12.15 11.76 -14.63
C ALA A 90 -11.33 13.05 -14.55
N GLY A 91 -11.01 13.69 -15.67
CA GLY A 91 -10.27 14.97 -15.72
C GLY A 91 -8.80 14.89 -15.31
N HIS A 92 -8.29 13.68 -15.04
CA HIS A 92 -6.90 13.45 -14.73
C HIS A 92 -6.06 13.35 -16.01
N ARG A 93 -4.83 13.90 -15.98
CA ARG A 93 -3.93 13.96 -17.13
C ARG A 93 -3.27 12.61 -17.42
N GLN A 94 -3.96 11.76 -18.18
CA GLN A 94 -3.50 10.40 -18.50
C GLN A 94 -2.20 10.38 -19.33
N ASP A 95 -1.95 11.42 -20.12
CA ASP A 95 -0.76 11.62 -20.98
C ASP A 95 0.54 11.85 -20.20
N THR A 96 0.47 11.98 -18.88
CA THR A 96 1.62 12.28 -18.01
C THR A 96 2.13 11.10 -17.20
N TRP A 97 1.50 9.92 -17.31
CA TRP A 97 1.93 8.74 -16.56
C TRP A 97 3.18 8.11 -17.14
N SER A 98 4.28 8.29 -16.41
CA SER A 98 5.56 7.61 -16.61
C SER A 98 5.94 6.84 -15.34
N PRO A 99 6.89 5.90 -15.43
CA PRO A 99 7.47 5.25 -14.25
C PRO A 99 7.97 6.24 -13.18
N GLU A 100 8.36 7.46 -13.58
CA GLU A 100 8.80 8.54 -12.68
C GLU A 100 7.68 9.05 -11.75
N ARG A 101 6.42 8.92 -12.19
CA ARG A 101 5.22 9.37 -11.45
C ARG A 101 4.57 8.28 -10.61
N ILE A 102 4.72 7.00 -10.97
CA ILE A 102 4.31 5.86 -10.12
C ILE A 102 5.55 5.21 -9.53
N ARG A 103 5.96 5.72 -8.37
CA ARG A 103 7.18 5.28 -7.69
C ARG A 103 6.90 4.00 -6.92
N ARG A 104 7.67 2.94 -7.20
CA ARG A 104 7.60 1.66 -6.49
C ARG A 104 8.61 1.64 -5.36
N ASP A 105 8.22 1.13 -4.20
CA ASP A 105 9.12 0.97 -3.06
C ASP A 105 8.78 -0.30 -2.27
N ALA A 106 9.76 -1.21 -2.12
CA ALA A 106 9.62 -2.45 -1.35
C ALA A 106 9.23 -2.19 0.11
N ARG A 107 9.52 -1.00 0.64
CA ARG A 107 9.13 -0.59 1.99
C ARG A 107 7.62 -0.37 2.15
N LEU A 108 6.87 -0.30 1.06
CA LEU A 108 5.41 -0.29 1.03
C LEU A 108 4.79 -1.68 0.81
N ASN A 109 5.60 -2.73 0.63
CA ASN A 109 5.10 -4.11 0.56
C ASN A 109 4.33 -4.48 1.84
N GLU A 110 3.32 -5.35 1.67
CA GLU A 110 2.54 -5.97 2.74
C GLU A 110 3.45 -6.55 3.84
N ARG A 111 2.91 -6.78 5.05
CA ARG A 111 3.65 -7.49 6.09
C ARG A 111 4.12 -8.87 5.60
N HIS A 112 5.41 -9.17 5.71
CA HIS A 112 5.97 -10.48 5.35
C HIS A 112 5.49 -11.56 6.32
N TYR A 113 4.81 -12.59 5.81
CA TYR A 113 4.27 -13.66 6.66
C TYR A 113 5.26 -14.82 6.90
N GLY A 114 6.50 -14.70 6.45
CA GLY A 114 7.54 -15.68 6.71
C GLY A 114 7.20 -17.07 6.16
N ALA A 115 7.59 -18.11 6.88
CA ALA A 115 7.40 -19.50 6.44
C ALA A 115 5.93 -19.90 6.24
N VAL A 116 4.97 -19.11 6.75
CA VAL A 116 3.55 -19.43 6.61
C VAL A 116 2.93 -18.86 5.33
N GLN A 117 3.71 -18.14 4.51
CA GLN A 117 3.24 -17.65 3.21
C GLN A 117 2.75 -18.81 2.32
N GLY A 118 1.66 -18.58 1.59
CA GLY A 118 1.02 -19.59 0.75
C GLY A 118 0.08 -20.54 1.50
N TYR A 119 0.27 -20.77 2.80
CA TYR A 119 -0.64 -21.62 3.57
C TYR A 119 -2.03 -20.99 3.70
N ARG A 120 -3.05 -21.84 3.73
CA ARG A 120 -4.39 -21.41 4.11
C ARG A 120 -4.41 -20.99 5.58
N LYS A 121 -5.27 -20.03 5.92
CA LYS A 121 -5.39 -19.56 7.31
C LYS A 121 -6.01 -20.58 8.27
N ASP A 122 -6.69 -21.58 7.72
CA ASP A 122 -7.32 -22.71 8.41
C ASP A 122 -6.59 -24.04 8.13
N ASP A 123 -5.34 -23.98 7.68
CA ASP A 123 -4.54 -25.18 7.40
C ASP A 123 -4.37 -26.03 8.67
N ALA A 124 -4.82 -27.29 8.63
CA ALA A 124 -4.80 -28.20 9.77
C ALA A 124 -3.38 -28.55 10.22
N GLY A 125 -2.42 -28.62 9.29
CA GLY A 125 -1.01 -28.87 9.62
C GLY A 125 -0.39 -27.69 10.34
N LEU A 126 -0.67 -26.47 9.87
CA LEU A 126 -0.23 -25.23 10.52
C LEU A 126 -0.84 -25.09 11.93
N LEU A 127 -2.12 -25.40 12.08
CA LEU A 127 -2.82 -25.41 13.37
C LEU A 127 -2.22 -26.44 14.34
N ALA A 128 -1.93 -27.65 13.87
CA ALA A 128 -1.30 -28.69 14.68
C ALA A 128 0.14 -28.32 15.09
N ALA A 129 0.90 -27.67 14.21
CA ALA A 129 2.30 -27.32 14.46
C ALA A 129 2.46 -26.12 15.42
N HIS A 130 1.56 -25.14 15.36
CA HIS A 130 1.75 -23.85 16.05
C HIS A 130 0.63 -23.46 17.03
N GLY A 131 -0.54 -24.08 16.92
CA GLY A 131 -1.73 -23.74 17.70
C GLY A 131 -2.45 -22.47 17.23
N GLU A 132 -3.74 -22.39 17.56
CA GLU A 132 -4.61 -21.26 17.19
C GLU A 132 -4.15 -19.92 17.76
N GLU A 133 -3.61 -19.93 18.99
CA GLU A 133 -3.17 -18.71 19.67
C GLU A 133 -2.01 -18.04 18.94
N SER A 134 -1.01 -18.81 18.52
CA SER A 134 0.13 -18.33 17.73
C SER A 134 -0.32 -17.75 16.41
N ILE A 135 -1.16 -18.49 15.67
CA ILE A 135 -1.71 -18.05 14.37
C ILE A 135 -2.53 -16.77 14.53
N ARG A 136 -3.35 -16.67 15.57
CA ARG A 136 -4.10 -15.46 15.90
C ARG A 136 -3.16 -14.31 16.27
N GLY A 137 -2.09 -14.60 17.02
CA GLY A 137 -1.05 -13.67 17.41
C GLY A 137 -0.40 -13.02 16.19
N TRP A 138 0.10 -13.82 15.24
CA TRP A 138 0.71 -13.30 14.00
C TRP A 138 -0.25 -12.42 13.20
N ARG A 139 -1.55 -12.71 13.24
CA ARG A 139 -2.56 -11.97 12.47
C ARG A 139 -2.99 -10.67 13.13
N ARG A 140 -3.09 -10.63 14.45
CA ARG A 140 -3.80 -9.57 15.20
C ARG A 140 -2.95 -8.81 16.21
N SER A 141 -1.79 -9.33 16.59
CA SER A 141 -0.88 -8.66 17.52
C SER A 141 0.05 -7.67 16.79
N MET A 142 0.44 -6.61 17.49
CA MET A 142 1.48 -5.67 17.03
C MET A 142 2.84 -6.36 16.89
N HIS A 143 3.15 -7.29 17.81
CA HIS A 143 4.47 -7.90 17.95
C HIS A 143 4.50 -9.39 17.60
N GLY A 144 3.34 -10.00 17.34
CA GLY A 144 3.26 -11.38 16.88
C GLY A 144 4.00 -11.54 15.54
N LYS A 145 5.06 -12.35 15.54
CA LYS A 145 5.92 -12.57 14.38
C LYS A 145 5.87 -14.04 13.95
N PRO A 146 5.57 -14.35 12.68
CA PRO A 146 5.58 -15.72 12.18
C PRO A 146 7.00 -16.29 12.13
N PRO A 147 7.15 -17.62 12.01
CA PRO A 147 8.46 -18.24 11.80
C PRO A 147 9.16 -17.66 10.56
N PRO A 148 10.49 -17.48 10.61
CA PRO A 148 11.24 -16.93 9.49
C PRO A 148 11.19 -17.88 8.29
N LEU A 149 11.20 -17.31 7.09
CA LEU A 149 11.33 -18.01 5.82
C LEU A 149 12.79 -18.44 5.61
N ASP A 150 12.99 -19.70 5.25
CA ASP A 150 14.31 -20.27 4.94
C ASP A 150 14.83 -19.80 3.57
N ALA A 151 16.16 -19.83 3.40
CA ALA A 151 16.84 -19.32 2.22
C ALA A 151 16.64 -20.18 0.95
N ASP A 152 16.20 -21.42 1.12
CA ASP A 152 15.87 -22.37 0.05
C ASP A 152 14.40 -22.26 -0.40
N HIS A 153 13.58 -21.46 0.29
CA HIS A 153 12.18 -21.28 -0.08
C HIS A 153 12.06 -20.49 -1.40
N PRO A 154 11.16 -20.88 -2.34
CA PRO A 154 11.03 -20.22 -3.66
C PRO A 154 10.73 -18.71 -3.61
N GLU A 155 10.03 -18.27 -2.56
CA GLU A 155 9.67 -16.86 -2.32
C GLU A 155 10.74 -16.08 -1.52
N TRP A 156 11.87 -16.71 -1.17
CA TRP A 156 12.94 -16.05 -0.45
C TRP A 156 13.59 -14.94 -1.29
N ARG A 157 13.94 -13.84 -0.63
CA ARG A 157 14.64 -12.72 -1.23
C ARG A 157 15.83 -12.33 -0.33
N PRO A 158 16.97 -11.92 -0.91
CA PRO A 158 18.12 -11.52 -0.11
C PRO A 158 17.83 -10.25 0.71
N PRO A 159 18.55 -10.02 1.82
CA PRO A 159 18.51 -8.75 2.54
C PRO A 159 18.67 -7.56 1.60
N PRO A 160 17.93 -6.46 1.82
CA PRO A 160 17.19 -6.11 3.05
C PRO A 160 15.78 -6.71 3.14
N ALA A 161 15.36 -7.61 2.25
CA ALA A 161 14.06 -8.27 2.38
C ALA A 161 13.96 -9.05 3.72
N PRO A 162 12.84 -8.94 4.44
CA PRO A 162 12.65 -9.66 5.69
C PRO A 162 12.33 -11.13 5.44
N THR A 163 12.74 -12.02 6.33
CA THR A 163 12.30 -13.42 6.34
C THR A 163 10.99 -13.60 7.11
N GLY A 164 10.46 -12.56 7.75
CA GLY A 164 9.23 -12.59 8.53
C GLY A 164 9.08 -11.27 9.28
N GLU A 165 7.85 -10.77 9.40
CA GLU A 165 7.58 -9.47 10.03
C GLU A 165 6.42 -9.57 11.02
N SER A 166 6.58 -8.86 12.14
CA SER A 166 5.45 -8.41 12.95
C SER A 166 4.80 -7.17 12.31
N LEU A 167 3.66 -6.70 12.83
CA LEU A 167 3.10 -5.43 12.37
C LEU A 167 4.01 -4.25 12.73
N ALA A 168 4.69 -4.30 13.88
CA ALA A 168 5.64 -3.28 14.31
C ALA A 168 6.87 -3.17 13.38
N ASP A 169 7.37 -4.29 12.86
CA ASP A 169 8.48 -4.29 11.89
C ASP A 169 8.06 -3.66 10.56
N CYS A 170 6.90 -4.07 10.03
CA CYS A 170 6.32 -3.50 8.82
C CYS A 170 6.06 -1.99 8.98
N GLN A 171 5.52 -1.56 10.13
CA GLN A 171 5.31 -0.14 10.43
C GLN A 171 6.62 0.65 10.41
N ARG A 172 7.70 0.13 10.98
CA ARG A 172 9.01 0.80 10.99
C ARG A 172 9.49 1.06 9.56
N ARG A 173 9.46 0.02 8.73
CA ARG A 173 9.84 0.07 7.31
C ARG A 173 8.97 1.04 6.49
N VAL A 174 7.65 1.02 6.70
CA VAL A 174 6.72 1.96 6.03
C VAL A 174 6.97 3.40 6.47
N LEU A 175 7.26 3.65 7.76
CA LEU A 175 7.55 4.99 8.25
C LEU A 175 8.88 5.55 7.73
N GLU A 176 9.88 4.70 7.46
CA GLU A 176 11.10 5.09 6.77
C GLU A 176 10.79 5.57 5.34
N CYS A 177 10.03 4.80 4.56
CA CYS A 177 9.57 5.22 3.24
C CYS A 177 8.76 6.52 3.28
N PHE A 178 7.86 6.64 4.25
CA PHE A 178 7.06 7.85 4.40
C PHE A 178 7.96 9.08 4.62
N ARG A 179 8.92 9.02 5.55
CA ARG A 179 9.80 10.15 5.85
C ARG A 179 10.73 10.51 4.70
N GLU A 180 11.32 9.51 4.06
CA GLU A 180 12.38 9.73 3.07
C GLU A 180 11.86 9.96 1.65
N SER A 181 10.67 9.46 1.31
CA SER A 181 10.19 9.44 -0.08
C SER A 181 8.84 10.10 -0.28
N ILE A 182 7.88 9.91 0.62
CA ILE A 182 6.51 10.45 0.46
C ILE A 182 6.38 11.85 1.04
N SER A 183 6.88 12.07 2.26
CA SER A 183 6.77 13.36 2.95
C SER A 183 7.41 14.52 2.17
N PRO A 184 8.58 14.36 1.52
CA PRO A 184 9.17 15.42 0.70
C PRO A 184 8.33 15.80 -0.52
N THR A 185 7.42 14.94 -0.99
CA THR A 185 6.51 15.28 -2.09
C THR A 185 5.22 15.94 -1.64
N LEU A 186 4.94 15.94 -0.33
CA LEU A 186 3.75 16.57 0.23
C LEU A 186 3.95 18.05 0.51
N PHE A 187 5.18 18.54 0.65
CA PHE A 187 5.42 19.95 0.94
C PHE A 187 6.52 20.41 -0.01
N GLU A 188 6.28 21.48 -0.77
CA GLU A 188 7.39 22.17 -1.43
C GLU A 188 8.33 22.69 -0.32
N GLU A 189 9.64 22.49 -0.48
CA GLU A 189 10.60 23.24 0.35
C GLU A 189 10.40 24.72 0.04
N ALA A 190 9.99 25.48 1.07
CA ALA A 190 9.76 26.92 0.98
C ALA A 190 11.06 27.71 0.74
#